data_AF-A0A3C1V0C3-F1
#
_entry.id   AF-A0A3C1V0C3-F1
#
_cell.length_a   1.000
_cell.length_b   1.000
_cell.length_c   1.000
_cell.angle_alpha   90.00
_cell.angle_beta   90.00
_cell.angle_gamma   90.00
#
_symmetry.space_group_name_H-M   'P 1'
#
loop_
_entity.id
_entity.type
_entity.pdbx_description
1 polymer ?
#
loop_
_entity_poly.entity_id
_entity_poly.type
_entity_poly.pdbx_seq_one_letter_code
_entity_poly.pdbx_strand_id
1 'polypeptide(L)' 'GREIFETWYKGSMMVQSGLPLEDIITHHFHYTDFQKGFDAMLSGESGKVILNWED' A
#
# COMPACT_ATOMS: atom_id res chain seq x y z
N GLY A 1 -12.31 -13.03 15.40
CA GLY A 1 -13.16 -13.20 14.21
C GLY A 1 -13.94 -11.94 13.90
N ARG A 2 -14.99 -11.64 14.69
CA ARG A 2 -15.84 -10.46 14.53
C ARG A 2 -15.09 -9.12 14.61
N GLU A 3 -14.15 -8.98 15.53
CA GLU A 3 -13.35 -7.75 15.70
C GLU A 3 -12.42 -7.46 14.51
N ILE A 4 -11.82 -8.50 13.93
CA ILE A 4 -11.01 -8.37 12.70
C ILE A 4 -11.91 -7.91 11.56
N PHE A 5 -13.09 -8.51 11.40
CA PHE A 5 -14.06 -8.11 10.39
C PHE A 5 -14.51 -6.65 10.56
N GLU A 6 -14.85 -6.22 11.77
CA GLU A 6 -15.21 -4.83 12.05
C GLU A 6 -14.06 -3.86 11.75
N THR A 7 -12.82 -4.27 12.03
CA THR A 7 -11.63 -3.47 11.73
C THR A 7 -11.44 -3.31 10.22
N TRP A 8 -11.58 -4.40 9.46
CA TRP A 8 -11.54 -4.36 7.99
C TRP A 8 -12.64 -3.49 7.40
N TYR A 9 -13.86 -3.59 7.94
CA TYR A 9 -15.00 -2.78 7.50
C TYR A 9 -14.77 -1.29 7.76
N LYS A 10 -14.26 -0.92 8.94
CA LYS A 10 -13.88 0.47 9.24
C LYS A 10 -12.80 0.97 8.28
N GLY A 11 -11.80 0.13 8.00
CA GLY A 11 -10.74 0.42 7.03
C GLY A 11 -11.28 0.72 5.63
N SER A 12 -12.12 -0.16 5.09
CA SER A 12 -12.70 0.02 3.75
C SER A 12 -13.62 1.24 3.68
N MET A 13 -14.41 1.51 4.73
CA MET A 13 -15.25 2.71 4.80
C MET A 13 -14.43 4.00 4.79
N MET A 14 -13.27 4.03 5.48
CA MET A 14 -12.38 5.20 5.44
C MET A 14 -11.87 5.48 4.02
N VAL A 15 -11.46 4.43 3.29
CA VAL A 15 -11.04 4.56 1.88
C VAL A 15 -12.19 5.08 1.01
N GLN A 16 -13.39 4.51 1.13
CA GLN A 16 -14.57 4.93 0.34
C GLN A 16 -15.03 6.35 0.67
N SER A 17 -14.80 6.82 1.89
CA SER A 17 -15.14 8.18 2.32
C SER A 17 -14.21 9.27 1.73
N GLY A 18 -13.21 8.88 0.92
CA GLY A 18 -12.33 9.81 0.21
C GLY A 18 -11.01 10.08 0.93
N LEU A 19 -10.47 9.10 1.66
CA LEU A 19 -9.09 9.18 2.13
C LEU A 19 -8.16 9.20 0.90
N PRO A 20 -7.37 10.27 0.67
CA PRO A 20 -6.46 10.34 -0.46
C PRO A 20 -5.31 9.36 -0.23
N LEU A 21 -5.38 8.20 -0.88
CA LEU A 21 -4.35 7.15 -0.79
C LEU A 21 -3.21 7.40 -1.77
N GLU A 22 -3.48 8.19 -2.81
CA GLU A 22 -2.56 8.48 -3.91
C GLU A 22 -1.29 9.15 -3.38
N ASP A 23 -1.41 10.10 -2.44
CA ASP A 23 -0.27 10.83 -1.87
C ASP A 23 0.56 9.99 -0.89
N ILE A 24 0.03 8.85 -0.42
CA ILE A 24 0.71 7.94 0.50
C ILE A 24 1.57 6.94 -0.28
N ILE A 25 1.16 6.60 -1.51
CA ILE A 25 1.86 5.63 -2.35
C ILE A 25 2.97 6.34 -3.11
N THR A 26 4.18 6.18 -2.62
CA THR A 26 5.37 6.86 -3.16
C THR A 26 6.02 6.13 -4.33
N HIS A 27 5.86 4.80 -4.42
CA HIS A 27 6.58 3.99 -5.41
C HIS A 27 5.70 2.87 -5.96
N HIS A 28 5.78 2.68 -7.29
CA HIS A 28 5.19 1.58 -8.02
C HIS A 28 6.31 0.85 -8.77
N PHE A 29 6.46 -0.45 -8.53
CA PHE A 29 7.39 -1.30 -9.27
C PHE A 29 6.65 -2.51 -9.83
N HIS A 30 7.21 -3.12 -10.88
CA HIS A 30 6.74 -4.44 -11.31
C HIS A 30 7.16 -5.50 -10.27
N TYR A 31 6.41 -6.59 -10.18
CA TYR A 31 6.66 -7.65 -9.19
C TYR A 31 8.07 -8.25 -9.26
N THR A 32 8.64 -8.30 -10.46
CA THR A 32 10.00 -8.81 -10.69
C THR A 32 11.06 -7.91 -10.08
N ASP A 33 10.75 -6.63 -9.85
CA ASP A 33 11.65 -5.64 -9.25
C ASP A 33 11.48 -5.59 -7.72
N PHE A 34 11.03 -6.68 -7.10
CA PHE A 34 10.78 -6.74 -5.66
C PHE A 34 11.97 -6.23 -4.83
N GLN A 35 13.21 -6.55 -5.22
CA GLN A 35 14.41 -6.10 -4.52
C GLN A 35 14.50 -4.58 -4.46
N LYS A 36 14.24 -3.90 -5.59
CA LYS A 36 14.21 -2.43 -5.67
C LYS A 36 13.13 -1.84 -4.76
N GLY A 37 11.97 -2.52 -4.66
CA GLY A 37 10.92 -2.16 -3.74
C GLY A 37 11.34 -2.25 -2.27
N PHE A 38 12.03 -3.33 -1.89
CA PHE A 38 12.56 -3.48 -0.52
C PHE A 38 13.67 -2.47 -0.22
N ASP A 39 14.57 -2.21 -1.16
CA ASP A 39 15.65 -1.22 -0.99
C ASP A 39 15.06 0.19 -0.78
N ALA A 40 14.02 0.55 -1.54
CA ALA A 40 13.29 1.81 -1.36
C ALA A 40 12.65 1.91 0.04
N MET A 41 12.05 0.83 0.55
CA MET A 41 11.52 0.81 1.92
C MET A 41 12.61 0.95 2.98
N LEU A 42 13.76 0.32 2.78
CA LEU A 42 14.89 0.37 3.71
C LEU A 42 15.60 1.72 3.71
N SER A 43 15.57 2.45 2.60
CA SER A 43 16.18 3.79 2.48
C SER A 43 15.57 4.83 3.42
N GLY A 44 14.32 4.61 3.87
CA GLY A 44 13.55 5.60 4.64
C GLY A 44 12.94 6.71 3.79
N GLU A 45 13.19 6.75 2.48
CA GLU A 45 12.65 7.74 1.54
C GLU A 45 11.36 7.26 0.84
N SER A 46 10.65 6.29 1.42
CA SER A 46 9.38 5.79 0.89
C SER A 46 8.27 5.86 1.94
N GLY A 47 7.05 6.20 1.53
CA GLY A 47 5.86 6.13 2.36
C GLY A 47 5.19 4.76 2.28
N LYS A 48 4.80 4.38 1.07
CA LYS A 48 4.30 3.05 0.72
C LYS A 48 4.82 2.66 -0.66
N VAL A 49 5.22 1.40 -0.78
CA VAL A 49 5.65 0.78 -2.03
C VAL A 49 4.60 -0.25 -2.45
N ILE A 50 4.17 -0.20 -3.71
CA ILE A 50 3.32 -1.22 -4.34
C ILE A 50 4.12 -1.95 -5.40
N LEU A 51 4.09 -3.27 -5.33
CA LEU A 51 4.60 -4.14 -6.37
C LEU A 51 3.38 -4.62 -7.20
N ASN A 52 3.34 -4.32 -8.50
CA ASN A 52 2.22 -4.58 -9.40
C ASN A 52 2.45 -5.87 -10.21
N TRP A 53 1.39 -6.66 -10.36
CA TRP A 53 1.36 -7.97 -11.04
C TRP A 53 0.77 -7.86 -12.45
N GLU A 54 0.32 -6.65 -12.82
CA GLU A 54 -0.11 -6.33 -14.18
C GLU A 54 1.15 -6.12 -15.03
N ASP A 55 1.16 -6.71 -16.23
CA ASP A 55 2.25 -6.61 -17.22
C ASP A 55 2.35 -5.21 -17.86
#